data_AF-V6LQW5-F1
#
_entry.id   AF-V6LQW5-F1
#
_cell.length_a   1.000
_cell.length_b   1.000
_cell.length_c   1.000
_cell.angle_alpha   90.00
_cell.angle_beta   90.00
_cell.angle_gamma   90.00
#
_symmetry.space_group_name_H-M   'P 1'
#
loop_
_entity.id
_entity.type
_entity.pdbx_description
1 polymer ?
#
loop_
_entity_poly.entity_id
_entity_poly.type
_entity_poly.pdbx_seq_one_letter_code
_entity_poly.pdbx_strand_id
1 'polypeptide(L)'
;MKIEIPLVLFIILTQTNLVLHSISVQAEQKLCYVVPSLTVIGYIFFFATSLTDPGYVPKSNKYNIIDSDEPITVSIYNCTFYALPCITCGFPKPPGTSHCNICQKCVVYLDHHCSWVGTCIGIRNYAYFIMFIISIFILSISSLAINIYLIIYSQIWEISSYIILGISIIISFLSFLITASLIIYHFKLIWTDKTTRDDIKKRMSPQERIVGNGAKDVLIKQVITFNPEIVKLFQAQNGFSRTFLGLLVHRITEYNYVEYIWLLTLSVSGWVQQGEVKVS
;
A
#
# COMPACT_ATOMS: atom_id res chain seq x y z
N MET A 1 16.69 3.64 12.38
CA MET A 1 15.63 3.73 11.35
C MET A 1 15.88 2.91 10.08
N LYS A 2 17.01 2.18 9.93
CA LYS A 2 17.31 1.35 8.74
C LYS A 2 17.19 -0.17 8.96
N ILE A 3 16.80 -0.62 10.16
CA ILE A 3 16.80 -2.05 10.55
C ILE A 3 15.49 -2.75 10.18
N GLU A 4 14.39 -2.01 10.01
CA GLU A 4 13.04 -2.59 9.89
C GLU A 4 12.67 -3.01 8.45
N ILE A 5 13.22 -2.35 7.42
CA ILE A 5 13.06 -2.78 6.02
C ILE A 5 13.61 -4.21 5.82
N PRO A 6 14.85 -4.54 6.26
CA PRO A 6 15.35 -5.91 6.22
C PRO A 6 14.43 -6.92 6.89
N LEU A 7 13.78 -6.54 8.00
CA LEU A 7 12.91 -7.44 8.76
C LEU A 7 11.64 -7.83 7.99
N VAL A 8 10.95 -6.87 7.36
CA VAL A 8 9.74 -7.16 6.57
C VAL A 8 10.07 -8.07 5.39
N LEU A 9 11.14 -7.73 4.66
CA LEU A 9 11.58 -8.50 3.51
C LEU A 9 11.97 -9.93 3.90
N PHE A 10 12.64 -10.07 5.05
CA PHE A 10 13.02 -11.34 5.63
C PHE A 10 11.80 -12.18 6.06
N ILE A 11 10.80 -11.57 6.70
CA ILE A 11 9.56 -12.26 7.10
C ILE A 11 8.82 -12.79 5.87
N ILE A 12 8.65 -11.95 4.83
CA ILE A 12 7.99 -12.35 3.58
C ILE A 12 8.74 -13.51 2.93
N LEU A 13 10.08 -13.41 2.80
CA LEU A 13 10.91 -14.45 2.21
C LEU A 13 10.83 -15.75 3.01
N THR A 14 10.89 -15.66 4.34
CA THR A 14 10.84 -16.80 5.24
C THR A 14 9.51 -17.52 5.14
N GLN A 15 8.39 -16.79 5.13
CA GLN A 15 7.06 -17.38 4.94
C GLN A 15 6.98 -18.15 3.62
N THR A 16 7.45 -17.56 2.52
CA THR A 16 7.46 -18.22 1.21
C THR A 16 8.29 -19.49 1.21
N ASN A 17 9.51 -19.44 1.76
CA ASN A 17 10.40 -20.60 1.82
C ASN A 17 9.84 -21.72 2.70
N LEU A 18 9.21 -21.40 3.82
CA LEU A 18 8.58 -22.41 4.69
C LEU A 18 7.45 -23.13 3.98
N VAL A 19 6.59 -22.42 3.24
CA VAL A 19 5.51 -23.06 2.47
C VAL A 19 6.07 -23.87 1.31
N LEU A 20 7.07 -23.37 0.59
CA LEU A 20 7.72 -24.12 -0.49
C LEU A 20 8.37 -25.41 0.00
N HIS A 21 9.03 -25.38 1.16
CA HIS A 21 9.56 -26.58 1.79
C HIS A 21 8.44 -27.59 2.06
N SER A 22 7.34 -27.14 2.68
CA SER A 22 6.15 -27.96 2.93
C SER A 22 5.44 -28.44 1.67
N ILE A 23 5.61 -27.82 0.51
CA ILE A 23 5.08 -28.35 -0.76
C ILE A 23 6.02 -29.39 -1.36
N SER A 24 7.34 -29.13 -1.28
CA SER A 24 8.37 -29.98 -1.88
C SER A 24 8.42 -31.37 -1.26
N VAL A 25 8.23 -31.47 0.06
CA VAL A 25 8.19 -32.74 0.80
C VAL A 25 7.03 -33.62 0.34
N GLN A 26 5.93 -33.03 -0.14
CA GLN A 26 4.70 -33.71 -0.55
C GLN A 26 4.63 -33.99 -2.05
N ALA A 27 5.62 -33.54 -2.83
CA ALA A 27 5.62 -33.61 -4.29
C ALA A 27 4.40 -32.97 -4.98
N GLU A 28 3.70 -32.03 -4.31
CA GLU A 28 2.52 -31.32 -4.84
C GLU A 28 2.90 -30.14 -5.75
N GLN A 29 3.56 -30.45 -6.88
CA GLN A 29 4.20 -29.45 -7.76
C GLN A 29 3.22 -28.42 -8.36
N LYS A 30 1.92 -28.72 -8.43
CA LYS A 30 0.92 -27.78 -8.97
C LYS A 30 0.78 -26.50 -8.13
N LEU A 31 1.02 -26.59 -6.82
CA LEU A 31 0.90 -25.46 -5.89
C LEU A 31 2.18 -24.63 -5.77
N CYS A 32 3.31 -25.11 -6.30
CA CYS A 32 4.63 -24.51 -6.06
C CYS A 32 4.79 -23.10 -6.62
N TYR A 33 3.99 -22.71 -7.62
CA TYR A 33 4.09 -21.39 -8.26
C TYR A 33 3.21 -20.32 -7.61
N VAL A 34 2.19 -20.70 -6.83
CA VAL A 34 1.22 -19.75 -6.26
C VAL A 34 1.90 -18.81 -5.26
N VAL A 35 2.59 -19.38 -4.26
CA VAL A 35 3.21 -18.60 -3.17
C VAL A 35 4.35 -17.71 -3.69
N PRO A 36 5.27 -18.18 -4.56
CA PRO A 36 6.29 -17.30 -5.16
C PRO A 36 5.69 -16.16 -5.98
N SER A 37 4.63 -16.41 -6.76
CA SER A 37 3.99 -15.37 -7.56
C SER A 37 3.40 -14.27 -6.67
N LEU A 38 2.69 -14.63 -5.60
CA LEU A 38 2.15 -13.69 -4.62
C LEU A 38 3.27 -12.95 -3.86
N THR A 39 4.39 -13.62 -3.61
CA THR A 39 5.58 -13.01 -2.98
C THR A 39 6.19 -11.93 -3.87
N VAL A 40 6.34 -12.20 -5.16
CA VAL A 40 6.83 -11.22 -6.14
C VAL A 40 5.91 -10.02 -6.21
N ILE A 41 4.58 -10.24 -6.26
CA ILE A 41 3.59 -9.16 -6.22
C ILE A 41 3.75 -8.32 -4.94
N GLY A 42 3.92 -8.97 -3.79
CA GLY A 42 4.18 -8.30 -2.52
C GLY A 42 5.42 -7.42 -2.53
N TYR A 43 6.53 -7.91 -3.10
CA TYR A 43 7.74 -7.10 -3.26
C TYR A 43 7.57 -5.93 -4.22
N ILE A 44 6.85 -6.12 -5.33
CA ILE A 44 6.56 -5.01 -6.26
C ILE A 44 5.86 -3.87 -5.52
N PHE A 45 4.80 -4.15 -4.76
CA PHE A 45 4.08 -3.11 -4.01
C PHE A 45 4.86 -2.57 -2.81
N PHE A 46 5.68 -3.41 -2.14
CA PHE A 46 6.60 -2.94 -1.11
C PHE A 46 7.55 -1.88 -1.67
N PHE A 47 8.27 -2.20 -2.75
CA PHE A 47 9.22 -1.26 -3.36
C PHE A 47 8.53 -0.06 -3.99
N ALA A 48 7.35 -0.23 -4.60
CA ALA A 48 6.56 0.89 -5.09
C ALA A 48 6.19 1.85 -3.94
N THR A 49 5.83 1.32 -2.77
CA THR A 49 5.53 2.14 -1.59
C THR A 49 6.78 2.83 -1.03
N SER A 50 7.86 2.08 -0.84
CA SER A 50 9.12 2.54 -0.22
C SER A 50 9.86 3.58 -1.06
N LEU A 51 9.89 3.39 -2.38
CA LEU A 51 10.71 4.19 -3.31
C LEU A 51 9.94 5.36 -3.92
N THR A 52 8.61 5.38 -3.81
CA THR A 52 7.80 6.52 -4.28
C THR A 52 7.90 7.67 -3.27
N ASP A 53 8.20 8.87 -3.78
CA ASP A 53 8.14 10.10 -2.98
C ASP A 53 6.70 10.32 -2.47
N PRO A 54 6.46 10.33 -1.15
CA PRO A 54 5.12 10.30 -0.58
C PRO A 54 4.33 11.59 -0.78
N GLY A 55 4.98 12.68 -1.17
CA GLY A 55 4.36 14.00 -1.10
C GLY A 55 5.23 15.06 -0.43
N TYR A 56 6.58 14.98 -0.48
CA TYR A 56 7.40 15.98 0.18
C TYR A 56 7.19 17.38 -0.42
N VAL A 57 6.94 18.37 0.45
CA VAL A 57 6.85 19.78 0.06
C VAL A 57 8.27 20.36 -0.04
N PRO A 58 8.69 20.89 -1.20
CA PRO A 58 9.99 21.50 -1.37
C PRO A 58 10.12 22.75 -0.48
N LYS A 59 11.31 22.96 0.09
CA LYS A 59 11.62 24.18 0.84
C LYS A 59 11.72 25.36 -0.13
N SER A 60 10.68 26.16 -0.21
CA SER A 60 10.69 27.42 -0.95
C SER A 60 11.23 28.53 -0.03
N ASN A 61 12.41 29.06 -0.34
CA ASN A 61 12.95 30.29 0.27
C ASN A 61 12.21 31.55 -0.20
N LYS A 62 11.20 31.43 -1.07
CA LYS A 62 10.55 32.57 -1.74
C LYS A 62 9.36 33.16 -0.98
N TYR A 63 8.96 32.56 0.14
CA TYR A 63 7.95 33.16 1.00
C TYR A 63 8.65 33.87 2.15
N ASN A 64 9.11 35.10 1.88
CA ASN A 64 9.29 36.05 2.96
C ASN A 64 7.90 36.22 3.59
N ILE A 65 7.74 35.77 4.83
CA ILE A 65 6.55 36.09 5.62
C ILE A 65 6.65 37.60 5.82
N ILE A 66 5.99 38.36 4.96
CA ILE A 66 5.75 39.77 5.21
C ILE A 66 4.78 39.74 6.41
N ASP A 67 5.18 40.33 7.52
CA ASP A 67 4.30 40.61 8.66
C ASP A 67 3.18 41.51 8.13
N SER A 68 2.12 40.89 7.64
CA SER A 68 0.89 41.52 7.23
C SER A 68 -0.23 40.80 7.96
N ASP A 69 -1.17 41.55 8.53
CA ASP A 69 -2.40 41.03 9.14
C ASP A 69 -3.28 40.22 8.16
N GLU A 70 -2.86 40.10 6.90
CA GLU A 70 -3.48 39.28 5.89
C GLU A 70 -3.03 37.80 5.98
N PRO A 71 -3.96 36.84 5.86
CA PRO A 71 -3.62 35.43 5.89
C PRO A 71 -2.74 35.07 4.70
N ILE A 72 -1.62 34.38 4.95
CA ILE A 72 -0.72 33.92 3.89
C ILE A 72 -1.51 33.05 2.92
N THR A 73 -1.68 33.52 1.69
CA THR A 73 -2.32 32.74 0.63
C THR A 73 -1.26 32.17 -0.30
N VAL A 74 -1.41 30.89 -0.63
CA VAL A 74 -0.58 30.23 -1.64
C VAL A 74 -1.51 29.86 -2.80
N SER A 75 -1.21 30.39 -3.98
CA SER A 75 -1.87 29.99 -5.22
C SER A 75 -1.20 28.73 -5.76
N ILE A 76 -1.98 27.65 -5.85
CA ILE A 76 -1.54 26.39 -6.46
C ILE A 76 -2.61 26.03 -7.50
N TYR A 77 -2.22 25.96 -8.78
CA TYR A 77 -3.14 25.65 -9.91
C TYR A 77 -4.38 26.55 -10.00
N ASN A 78 -4.21 27.87 -9.91
CA ASN A 78 -5.32 28.85 -9.90
C ASN A 78 -6.33 28.68 -8.75
N CYS A 79 -6.01 27.87 -7.74
CA CYS A 79 -6.73 27.83 -6.47
C CYS A 79 -5.90 28.53 -5.40
N THR A 80 -6.51 29.51 -4.72
CA THR A 80 -5.88 30.23 -3.61
C THR A 80 -6.24 29.55 -2.30
N PHE A 81 -5.22 29.18 -1.53
CA PHE A 81 -5.41 28.52 -0.24
C PHE A 81 -4.79 29.31 0.89
N TYR A 82 -5.42 29.30 2.06
CA TYR A 82 -4.76 29.74 3.29
C TYR A 82 -3.65 28.76 3.67
N ALA A 83 -2.42 29.23 3.63
CA ALA A 83 -1.23 28.47 3.99
C ALA A 83 -0.81 28.81 5.41
N LEU A 84 -1.01 27.85 6.32
CA LEU A 84 -0.48 27.97 7.67
C LEU A 84 1.02 27.65 7.65
N PRO A 85 1.89 28.40 8.35
CA PRO A 85 3.29 28.06 8.45
C PRO A 85 3.48 26.72 9.18
N CYS A 86 4.50 25.96 8.77
CA CYS A 86 4.95 24.82 9.55
C CYS A 86 5.78 25.33 10.74
N ILE A 87 5.33 25.08 11.97
CA ILE A 87 6.04 25.48 13.21
C ILE A 87 7.50 25.00 13.21
N THR A 88 7.75 23.77 12.74
CA THR A 88 9.10 23.18 12.73
C THR A 88 9.97 23.68 11.59
N CYS A 89 9.39 23.92 10.41
CA CYS A 89 10.17 24.27 9.22
C CYS A 89 10.22 25.77 8.92
N GLY A 90 9.34 26.57 9.52
CA GLY A 90 9.29 28.03 9.35
C GLY A 90 8.71 28.52 8.03
N PHE A 91 8.32 27.65 7.09
CA PHE A 91 7.77 28.06 5.79
C PHE A 91 6.26 27.74 5.64
N PRO A 92 5.53 28.51 4.82
CA PRO A 92 4.12 28.26 4.52
C PRO A 92 3.92 26.89 3.87
N LYS A 93 2.98 26.09 4.38
CA LYS A 93 2.64 24.77 3.82
C LYS A 93 1.25 24.79 3.21
N PRO A 94 1.01 24.05 2.10
CA PRO A 94 -0.33 23.87 1.55
C PRO A 94 -1.29 23.26 2.58
N PRO A 95 -2.62 23.44 2.42
CA PRO A 95 -3.63 22.74 3.22
C PRO A 95 -3.42 21.22 3.20
N GLY A 96 -3.82 20.55 4.28
CA GLY A 96 -3.64 19.09 4.41
C GLY A 96 -2.19 18.64 4.62
N THR A 97 -1.20 19.54 4.58
CA THR A 97 0.21 19.21 4.80
C THR A 97 0.54 19.10 6.29
N SER A 98 1.36 18.11 6.64
CA SER A 98 1.85 17.92 8.00
C SER A 98 3.34 17.61 8.04
N HIS A 99 4.01 18.09 9.08
CA HIS A 99 5.41 17.77 9.34
C HIS A 99 5.54 16.36 9.93
N CYS A 100 6.48 15.59 9.39
CA CYS A 100 6.93 14.33 9.95
C CYS A 100 8.23 14.55 10.72
N ASN A 101 8.19 14.40 12.05
CA ASN A 101 9.36 14.57 12.92
C ASN A 101 10.45 13.51 12.66
N ILE A 102 10.12 12.42 11.98
CA ILE A 102 11.06 11.34 11.67
C ILE A 102 11.83 11.67 10.39
N CYS A 103 11.11 11.99 9.30
CA CYS A 103 11.73 12.39 8.04
C CYS A 103 12.24 13.84 8.00
N GLN A 104 11.87 14.67 8.98
CA GLN A 104 12.19 16.11 9.05
C GLN A 104 11.74 16.88 7.81
N LYS A 105 10.59 16.48 7.25
CA LYS A 105 10.01 17.03 6.02
C LYS A 105 8.50 17.18 6.17
N CYS A 106 7.94 18.19 5.52
CA CYS A 106 6.50 18.35 5.35
C CYS A 106 6.01 17.44 4.23
N VAL A 107 4.92 16.70 4.48
CA VAL A 107 4.30 15.77 3.53
C VAL A 107 2.84 16.17 3.35
N VAL A 108 2.41 16.31 2.09
CA VAL A 108 1.01 16.61 1.73
C VAL A 108 0.14 15.38 2.03
N TYR A 109 -0.97 15.56 2.75
CA TYR A 109 -1.85 14.48 3.24
C TYR A 109 -1.08 13.35 3.93
N LEU A 110 -0.17 13.73 4.83
CA LEU A 110 0.59 12.77 5.62
C LEU A 110 -0.34 11.84 6.41
N ASP A 111 -0.29 10.55 6.09
CA ASP A 111 -1.00 9.52 6.83
C ASP A 111 -0.23 9.12 8.08
N HIS A 112 0.95 8.55 7.90
CA HIS A 112 1.88 8.24 8.97
C HIS A 112 3.32 8.12 8.44
N HIS A 113 4.28 7.98 9.34
CA HIS A 113 5.60 7.48 8.98
C HIS A 113 5.61 5.99 9.23
N CYS A 114 5.86 5.20 8.18
CA CYS A 114 5.84 3.76 8.28
C CYS A 114 7.27 3.23 8.31
N SER A 115 7.70 2.81 9.49
CA SER A 115 9.05 2.28 9.69
C SER A 115 9.26 0.95 8.94
N TRP A 116 8.19 0.18 8.72
CA TRP A 116 8.19 -1.08 7.96
C TRP A 116 8.62 -0.92 6.49
N VAL A 117 8.18 0.16 5.84
CA VAL A 117 8.58 0.49 4.45
C VAL A 117 9.66 1.57 4.39
N GLY A 118 10.06 2.12 5.54
CA GLY A 118 11.13 3.12 5.70
C GLY A 118 10.85 4.49 5.07
N THR A 119 9.59 4.86 4.87
CA THR A 119 9.20 6.16 4.31
C THR A 119 7.89 6.66 4.92
N CYS A 120 7.55 7.93 4.68
CA CYS A 120 6.21 8.41 4.98
C CYS A 120 5.19 7.76 4.04
N ILE A 121 3.98 7.55 4.53
CA ILE A 121 2.80 7.27 3.72
C ILE A 121 2.05 8.59 3.54
N GLY A 122 1.84 9.00 2.30
CA GLY A 122 1.15 10.23 1.94
C GLY A 122 0.44 10.09 0.60
N ILE A 123 -0.05 11.22 0.08
CA ILE A 123 -0.92 11.26 -1.12
C ILE A 123 -0.38 10.47 -2.32
N ARG A 124 0.94 10.42 -2.54
CA ARG A 124 1.53 9.82 -3.73
C ARG A 124 1.84 8.33 -3.62
N ASN A 125 1.87 7.76 -2.42
CA ASN A 125 2.19 6.34 -2.22
C ASN A 125 1.16 5.57 -1.37
N TYR A 126 0.07 6.21 -0.94
CA TYR A 126 -1.00 5.57 -0.16
C TYR A 126 -1.63 4.38 -0.90
N ALA A 127 -1.91 4.51 -2.21
CA ALA A 127 -2.47 3.41 -2.99
C ALA A 127 -1.54 2.18 -3.05
N TYR A 128 -0.23 2.39 -3.26
CA TYR A 128 0.75 1.31 -3.23
C TYR A 128 0.83 0.65 -1.85
N PHE A 129 0.72 1.43 -0.78
CA PHE A 129 0.69 0.92 0.58
C PHE A 129 -0.52 0.02 0.84
N ILE A 130 -1.71 0.42 0.39
CA ILE A 130 -2.92 -0.42 0.48
C ILE A 130 -2.77 -1.71 -0.33
N MET A 131 -2.28 -1.62 -1.57
CA MET A 131 -2.03 -2.80 -2.40
C MET A 131 -0.96 -3.73 -1.80
N PHE A 132 0.06 -3.17 -1.15
CA PHE A 132 1.05 -3.94 -0.40
C PHE A 132 0.37 -4.72 0.74
N ILE A 133 -0.43 -4.08 1.60
CA ILE A 133 -1.11 -4.79 2.70
C ILE A 133 -2.04 -5.88 2.15
N ILE A 134 -2.82 -5.59 1.09
CA ILE A 134 -3.71 -6.58 0.45
C ILE A 134 -2.92 -7.76 -0.12
N SER A 135 -1.78 -7.52 -0.77
CA SER A 135 -0.95 -8.59 -1.32
C SER A 135 -0.40 -9.53 -0.23
N ILE A 136 0.01 -8.99 0.92
CA ILE A 136 0.48 -9.79 2.05
C ILE A 136 -0.68 -10.51 2.74
N PHE A 137 -1.87 -9.91 2.79
CA PHE A 137 -3.08 -10.59 3.25
C PHE A 137 -3.42 -11.80 2.39
N ILE A 138 -3.41 -11.64 1.06
CA ILE A 138 -3.64 -12.74 0.10
C ILE A 138 -2.55 -13.81 0.24
N LEU A 139 -1.28 -13.42 0.32
CA LEU A 139 -0.18 -14.36 0.57
C LEU A 139 -0.41 -15.16 1.87
N SER A 140 -0.84 -14.50 2.94
CA SER A 140 -1.06 -15.11 4.26
C SER A 140 -2.22 -16.11 4.24
N ILE A 141 -3.38 -15.74 3.67
CA ILE A 141 -4.53 -16.65 3.59
C ILE A 141 -4.28 -17.81 2.63
N SER A 142 -3.60 -17.59 1.50
CA SER A 142 -3.19 -18.66 0.58
C SER A 142 -2.20 -19.60 1.25
N SER A 143 -1.23 -19.07 2.01
CA SER A 143 -0.28 -19.88 2.79
C SER A 143 -1.01 -20.73 3.84
N LEU A 144 -1.97 -20.17 4.58
CA LEU A 144 -2.79 -20.93 5.53
C LEU A 144 -3.59 -22.04 4.84
N ALA A 145 -4.26 -21.73 3.73
CA ALA A 145 -5.04 -22.70 2.98
C ALA A 145 -4.18 -23.86 2.46
N ILE A 146 -3.00 -23.57 1.93
CA ILE A 146 -2.04 -24.59 1.47
C ILE A 146 -1.55 -25.43 2.66
N ASN A 147 -1.16 -24.81 3.78
CA ASN A 147 -0.71 -25.57 4.95
C ASN A 147 -1.82 -26.49 5.50
N ILE A 148 -3.08 -26.03 5.55
CA ILE A 148 -4.22 -26.86 5.96
C ILE A 148 -4.45 -28.00 4.96
N TYR A 149 -4.41 -27.72 3.66
CA TYR A 149 -4.52 -28.74 2.62
C TYR A 149 -3.46 -29.83 2.79
N LEU A 150 -2.20 -29.44 3.00
CA LEU A 150 -1.11 -30.37 3.22
C LEU A 150 -1.34 -31.24 4.46
N ILE A 151 -1.84 -30.68 5.57
CA ILE A 151 -2.19 -31.46 6.78
C ILE A 151 -3.21 -32.55 6.47
N ILE A 152 -4.25 -32.24 5.68
CA ILE A 152 -5.38 -33.14 5.44
C ILE A 152 -5.00 -34.29 4.51
N TYR A 153 -4.21 -34.02 3.47
CA TYR A 153 -4.04 -34.95 2.34
C TYR A 153 -2.71 -35.70 2.31
N SER A 154 -1.73 -35.35 3.14
CA SER A 154 -0.44 -36.02 3.13
C SER A 154 -0.36 -37.16 4.15
N GLN A 155 0.17 -38.31 3.69
CA GLN A 155 0.08 -39.57 4.44
C GLN A 155 1.31 -39.89 5.30
N ILE A 156 2.46 -39.21 5.13
CA ILE A 156 3.67 -39.43 5.93
C ILE A 156 4.45 -38.11 6.06
N TRP A 157 4.78 -37.71 7.28
CA TRP A 157 5.71 -36.61 7.55
C TRP A 157 6.81 -37.08 8.50
N GLU A 158 8.03 -36.66 8.24
CA GLU A 158 9.09 -36.67 9.25
C GLU A 158 8.81 -35.62 10.34
N ILE A 159 9.31 -35.83 11.56
CA ILE A 159 9.17 -34.89 12.69
C ILE A 159 9.64 -33.48 12.31
N SER A 160 10.75 -33.39 11.57
CA SER A 160 11.31 -32.14 11.03
C SER A 160 10.28 -31.34 10.22
N SER A 161 9.48 -32.03 9.43
CA SER A 161 8.53 -31.41 8.52
C SER A 161 7.26 -30.95 9.24
N TYR A 162 6.83 -31.65 10.31
CA TYR A 162 5.79 -31.15 11.21
C TYR A 162 6.21 -29.85 11.92
N ILE A 163 7.47 -29.74 12.35
CA ILE A 163 8.00 -28.53 12.99
C ILE A 163 7.96 -27.36 11.99
N ILE A 164 8.46 -27.57 10.77
CA ILE A 164 8.45 -26.55 9.70
C ILE A 164 7.03 -26.11 9.36
N LEU A 165 6.11 -27.07 9.21
CA LEU A 165 4.70 -26.81 8.95
C LEU A 165 4.04 -26.00 10.09
N GLY A 166 4.32 -26.37 11.35
CA GLY A 166 3.84 -25.64 12.52
C GLY A 166 4.33 -24.19 12.56
N ILE A 167 5.63 -23.97 12.32
CA ILE A 167 6.21 -22.61 12.23
C ILE A 167 5.58 -21.82 11.08
N SER A 168 5.41 -22.46 9.91
CA SER A 168 4.76 -21.86 8.75
C SER A 168 3.34 -21.38 9.05
N ILE A 169 2.55 -22.20 9.73
CA ILE A 169 1.17 -21.88 10.13
C ILE A 169 1.16 -20.70 11.09
N ILE A 170 2.03 -20.69 12.11
CA ILE A 170 2.12 -19.61 13.10
C ILE A 170 2.44 -18.28 12.40
N ILE A 171 3.47 -18.26 11.54
CA ILE A 171 3.87 -17.04 10.82
C ILE A 171 2.76 -16.57 9.88
N SER A 172 2.14 -17.49 9.13
CA SER A 172 1.05 -17.15 8.20
C SER A 172 -0.19 -16.63 8.94
N PHE A 173 -0.52 -17.20 10.10
CA PHE A 173 -1.65 -16.78 10.92
C PHE A 173 -1.43 -15.41 11.55
N LEU A 174 -0.25 -15.15 12.12
CA LEU A 174 0.09 -13.83 12.67
C LEU A 174 0.09 -12.76 11.57
N SER A 175 0.65 -13.08 10.40
CA SER A 175 0.64 -12.16 9.24
C SER A 175 -0.78 -11.88 8.76
N PHE A 176 -1.65 -12.90 8.72
CA PHE A 176 -3.08 -12.73 8.43
C PHE A 176 -3.76 -11.80 9.42
N LEU A 177 -3.60 -12.01 10.74
CA LEU A 177 -4.24 -11.17 11.76
C LEU A 177 -3.81 -9.71 11.66
N ILE A 178 -2.51 -9.47 11.50
CA ILE A 178 -1.95 -8.12 11.38
C ILE A 178 -2.51 -7.44 10.12
N THR A 179 -2.40 -8.09 8.96
CA THR A 179 -2.84 -7.49 7.69
C THR A 179 -4.35 -7.32 7.62
N ALA A 180 -5.15 -8.26 8.14
CA ALA A 180 -6.60 -8.12 8.24
C ALA A 180 -6.99 -6.89 9.08
N SER A 181 -6.35 -6.72 10.24
CA SER A 181 -6.62 -5.58 11.12
C SER A 181 -6.28 -4.24 10.45
N LEU A 182 -5.16 -4.18 9.71
CA LEU A 182 -4.75 -3.00 8.96
C LEU A 182 -5.70 -2.70 7.79
N ILE A 183 -6.13 -3.72 7.05
CA ILE A 183 -7.11 -3.54 5.96
C ILE A 183 -8.41 -2.96 6.50
N ILE A 184 -8.96 -3.55 7.57
CA ILE A 184 -10.21 -3.08 8.18
C ILE A 184 -10.06 -1.63 8.64
N TYR A 185 -8.96 -1.29 9.30
CA TYR A 185 -8.71 0.06 9.77
C TYR A 185 -8.60 1.06 8.61
N HIS A 186 -7.80 0.75 7.59
CA HIS A 186 -7.65 1.64 6.44
C HIS A 186 -8.92 1.73 5.59
N PHE A 187 -9.77 0.69 5.54
CA PHE A 187 -11.08 0.78 4.91
C PHE A 187 -11.99 1.79 5.61
N LYS A 188 -12.02 1.78 6.95
CA LYS A 188 -12.74 2.80 7.74
C LYS A 188 -12.20 4.20 7.40
N LEU A 189 -10.89 4.36 7.34
CA LEU A 189 -10.24 5.65 7.02
C LEU A 189 -10.60 6.15 5.62
N ILE A 190 -10.57 5.26 4.62
CA ILE A 190 -10.98 5.55 3.24
C ILE A 190 -12.46 5.98 3.22
N TRP A 191 -13.34 5.22 3.86
CA TRP A 191 -14.78 5.52 3.91
C TRP A 191 -15.11 6.84 4.59
N THR A 192 -14.33 7.23 5.60
CA THR A 192 -14.51 8.49 6.34
C THR A 192 -13.67 9.64 5.80
N ASP A 193 -12.95 9.40 4.71
CA ASP A 193 -11.93 10.28 4.13
C ASP A 193 -10.98 10.92 5.16
N LYS A 194 -10.48 10.11 6.09
CA LYS A 194 -9.53 10.55 7.12
C LYS A 194 -8.20 9.85 6.96
N THR A 195 -7.13 10.60 7.14
CA THR A 195 -5.82 9.97 7.35
C THR A 195 -5.75 9.34 8.75
N THR A 196 -4.89 8.35 8.95
CA THR A 196 -4.57 7.76 10.26
C THR A 196 -4.24 8.86 11.28
N ARG A 197 -3.42 9.83 10.87
CA ARG A 197 -3.06 10.98 11.69
C ARG A 197 -4.27 11.83 12.08
N ASP A 198 -5.21 12.03 11.17
CA ASP A 198 -6.42 12.82 11.44
C ASP A 198 -7.36 12.08 12.39
N ASP A 199 -7.57 10.77 12.20
CA ASP A 199 -8.37 9.94 13.10
C ASP A 199 -7.76 9.92 14.52
N ILE A 200 -6.45 9.66 14.65
CA ILE A 200 -5.75 9.63 15.95
C ILE A 200 -5.79 10.99 16.64
N LYS A 201 -5.58 12.09 15.90
CA LYS A 201 -5.59 13.45 16.47
C LYS A 201 -6.99 14.06 16.56
N LYS A 202 -8.04 13.28 16.25
CA LYS A 202 -9.44 13.74 16.21
C LYS A 202 -9.61 15.04 15.40
N ARG A 203 -8.91 15.13 14.27
CA ARG A 203 -8.95 16.29 13.38
C ARG A 203 -10.06 16.11 12.34
N MET A 204 -10.51 17.25 11.83
CA MET A 204 -11.31 17.31 10.61
C MET A 204 -10.58 16.61 9.46
N SER A 205 -11.36 16.09 8.51
CA SER A 205 -10.85 15.46 7.31
C SER A 205 -9.93 16.44 6.55
N PRO A 206 -8.98 15.92 5.75
CA PRO A 206 -8.25 16.77 4.85
C PRO A 206 -9.11 17.62 3.92
N GLN A 207 -10.27 17.12 3.47
CA GLN A 207 -11.22 17.89 2.67
C GLN A 207 -11.77 19.10 3.40
N GLU A 208 -12.23 18.92 4.64
CA GLU A 208 -12.83 20.00 5.44
C GLU A 208 -11.83 21.13 5.73
N ARG A 209 -10.52 20.87 5.56
CA ARG A 209 -9.45 21.87 5.68
C ARG A 209 -9.16 22.62 4.38
N ILE A 210 -9.67 22.16 3.25
CA ILE A 210 -9.52 22.80 1.94
C ILE A 210 -10.73 23.70 1.74
N VAL A 211 -10.53 25.01 1.68
CA VAL A 211 -11.58 25.96 1.32
C VAL A 211 -11.72 25.95 -0.21
N GLY A 212 -12.75 25.29 -0.76
CA GLY A 212 -13.06 25.30 -2.20
C GLY A 212 -13.83 24.09 -2.72
N ASN A 213 -14.62 24.28 -3.79
CA ASN A 213 -15.62 23.33 -4.33
C ASN A 213 -15.07 22.08 -5.08
N GLY A 214 -13.81 21.68 -4.90
CA GLY A 214 -13.15 20.77 -5.86
C GLY A 214 -12.86 19.32 -5.43
N ALA A 215 -12.71 19.04 -4.14
CA ALA A 215 -12.07 17.79 -3.70
C ALA A 215 -12.99 16.91 -2.86
N LYS A 216 -14.08 16.38 -3.44
CA LYS A 216 -14.80 15.26 -2.82
C LYS A 216 -13.90 14.02 -2.78
N ASP A 217 -13.72 13.43 -1.61
CA ASP A 217 -13.11 12.13 -1.28
C ASP A 217 -11.66 11.93 -1.73
N VAL A 218 -10.71 12.56 -1.02
CA VAL A 218 -9.28 12.56 -1.35
C VAL A 218 -8.66 11.17 -1.28
N LEU A 219 -8.83 10.42 -0.19
CA LEU A 219 -8.28 9.07 -0.02
C LEU A 219 -9.01 8.05 -0.87
N ILE A 220 -10.34 8.15 -0.99
CA ILE A 220 -11.13 7.28 -1.88
C ILE A 220 -10.62 7.42 -3.32
N LYS A 221 -10.44 8.65 -3.82
CA LYS A 221 -9.92 8.86 -5.18
C LYS A 221 -8.48 8.38 -5.35
N GLN A 222 -7.63 8.48 -4.32
CA GLN A 222 -6.29 7.90 -4.37
C GLN A 222 -6.33 6.39 -4.58
N VAL A 223 -7.23 5.68 -3.88
CA VAL A 223 -7.35 4.22 -3.94
C VAL A 223 -8.07 3.75 -5.21
N ILE A 224 -9.17 4.40 -5.59
CA ILE A 224 -10.03 3.94 -6.71
C ILE A 224 -9.45 4.33 -8.07
N THR A 225 -8.90 5.54 -8.19
CA THR A 225 -8.64 6.10 -9.52
C THR A 225 -7.17 6.12 -9.93
N PHE A 226 -6.20 5.76 -9.06
CA PHE A 226 -4.77 6.06 -9.30
C PHE A 226 -4.61 7.47 -9.91
N ASN A 227 -5.45 8.42 -9.45
CA ASN A 227 -5.90 9.49 -10.33
C ASN A 227 -4.73 10.40 -10.73
N PRO A 228 -4.29 10.39 -12.00
CA PRO A 228 -3.17 11.18 -12.43
C PRO A 228 -3.46 12.68 -12.27
N GLU A 229 -4.72 13.13 -12.27
CA GLU A 229 -5.07 14.55 -12.07
C GLU A 229 -4.86 15.01 -10.62
N ILE A 230 -5.20 14.19 -9.61
CA ILE A 230 -4.88 14.51 -8.19
C ILE A 230 -3.37 14.48 -7.97
N VAL A 231 -2.69 13.52 -8.58
CA VAL A 231 -1.24 13.40 -8.50
C VAL A 231 -0.57 14.57 -9.25
N LYS A 232 -1.08 15.01 -10.40
CA LYS A 232 -0.66 16.20 -11.15
C LYS A 232 -0.91 17.51 -10.41
N LEU A 233 -1.98 17.61 -9.60
CA LEU A 233 -2.26 18.72 -8.68
C LEU A 233 -1.21 18.86 -7.56
N PHE A 234 -0.29 17.91 -7.38
CA PHE A 234 0.82 18.02 -6.42
C PHE A 234 2.21 17.68 -7.02
N GLN A 235 2.28 17.15 -8.24
CA GLN A 235 3.52 16.78 -8.95
C GLN A 235 4.18 17.94 -9.70
N ALA A 236 3.51 19.05 -10.02
CA ALA A 236 4.15 20.14 -10.78
C ALA A 236 5.26 20.87 -10.00
N GLN A 237 5.54 20.45 -8.77
CA GLN A 237 6.66 20.96 -7.98
C GLN A 237 7.99 20.19 -8.16
N ASN A 238 8.02 18.99 -8.75
CA ASN A 238 9.28 18.24 -8.93
C ASN A 238 9.30 17.53 -10.29
N GLY A 239 10.24 17.91 -11.17
CA GLY A 239 10.47 17.34 -12.50
C GLY A 239 10.97 15.89 -12.50
N PHE A 240 10.26 14.98 -11.83
CA PHE A 240 10.59 13.56 -11.72
C PHE A 240 9.69 12.72 -12.65
N SER A 241 9.74 13.00 -13.95
CA SER A 241 8.94 12.30 -14.97
C SER A 241 9.77 11.58 -16.03
N ARG A 242 10.97 11.07 -15.71
CA ARG A 242 11.82 10.36 -16.70
C ARG A 242 12.72 9.25 -16.13
N THR A 243 12.21 8.35 -15.30
CA THR A 243 12.95 7.11 -14.93
C THR A 243 12.20 5.87 -15.42
N PHE A 244 12.94 4.84 -15.84
CA PHE A 244 12.42 3.58 -16.38
C PHE A 244 11.41 2.89 -15.43
N LEU A 245 11.62 3.02 -14.12
CA LEU A 245 10.69 2.55 -13.09
C LEU A 245 9.39 3.38 -13.04
N GLY A 246 9.47 4.70 -13.27
CA GLY A 246 8.31 5.57 -13.42
C GLY A 246 7.50 5.25 -14.67
N LEU A 247 8.15 4.87 -15.77
CA LEU A 247 7.47 4.38 -16.97
C LEU A 247 6.85 2.99 -16.77
N LEU A 248 7.47 2.10 -15.99
CA LEU A 248 6.92 0.78 -15.68
C LEU A 248 5.69 0.90 -14.77
N VAL A 249 5.76 1.74 -13.72
CA VAL A 249 4.63 2.03 -12.83
C VAL A 249 3.52 2.77 -13.57
N HIS A 250 3.84 3.76 -14.43
CA HIS A 250 2.85 4.44 -15.27
C HIS A 250 2.18 3.48 -16.26
N ARG A 251 2.93 2.53 -16.85
CA ARG A 251 2.37 1.47 -17.72
C ARG A 251 1.50 0.49 -16.93
N ILE A 252 1.86 0.19 -15.67
CA ILE A 252 1.05 -0.66 -14.79
C ILE A 252 -0.23 0.07 -14.37
N THR A 253 -0.22 1.39 -14.19
CA THR A 253 -1.41 2.17 -13.82
C THR A 253 -2.35 2.49 -14.97
N GLU A 254 -1.89 2.47 -16.23
CA GLU A 254 -2.75 2.70 -17.40
C GLU A 254 -3.53 1.45 -17.86
N TYR A 255 -3.10 0.25 -17.48
CA TYR A 255 -3.89 -0.96 -17.72
C TYR A 255 -4.89 -1.15 -16.57
N ASN A 256 -6.18 -1.20 -16.89
CA ASN A 256 -7.27 -1.51 -15.96
C ASN A 256 -7.08 -2.92 -15.35
N TYR A 257 -6.23 -3.05 -14.33
CA TYR A 257 -6.05 -4.31 -13.59
C TYR A 257 -7.32 -4.73 -12.84
N VAL A 258 -8.32 -3.85 -12.70
CA VAL A 258 -9.65 -4.20 -12.18
C VAL A 258 -10.32 -5.25 -13.06
N GLU A 259 -10.14 -5.18 -14.40
CA GLU A 259 -10.64 -6.20 -15.32
C GLU A 259 -9.86 -7.51 -15.20
N TYR A 260 -8.54 -7.46 -15.01
CA TYR A 260 -7.71 -8.67 -14.89
C TYR A 260 -7.92 -9.42 -13.57
N ILE A 261 -8.15 -8.70 -12.46
CA ILE A 261 -8.51 -9.29 -11.16
C ILE A 261 -9.93 -9.87 -11.23
N TRP A 262 -10.86 -9.24 -11.95
CA TRP A 262 -12.19 -9.81 -12.25
C TRP A 262 -12.15 -11.04 -13.17
N LEU A 263 -11.24 -11.07 -14.16
CA LEU A 263 -11.07 -12.22 -15.06
C LEU A 263 -10.36 -13.39 -14.37
N LEU A 264 -9.43 -13.11 -13.45
CA LEU A 264 -8.80 -14.13 -12.60
C LEU A 264 -9.80 -14.77 -11.63
N THR A 265 -10.75 -14.02 -11.08
CA THR A 265 -11.83 -14.61 -10.25
C THR A 265 -12.86 -15.39 -11.08
N LEU A 266 -13.12 -15.02 -12.33
CA LEU A 266 -13.99 -15.79 -13.25
C LEU A 266 -13.31 -17.06 -13.81
N SER A 267 -11.98 -17.12 -13.88
CA SER A 267 -11.26 -18.34 -14.29
C SER A 267 -11.36 -19.48 -13.27
N VAL A 268 -11.68 -19.17 -12.01
CA VAL A 268 -11.86 -20.15 -10.92
C VAL A 268 -13.27 -20.73 -10.89
N SER A 269 -14.28 -20.06 -11.47
CA SER A 269 -15.66 -20.58 -11.56
C SER A 269 -15.95 -21.41 -12.83
N GLY A 270 -15.05 -21.42 -13.82
CA GLY A 270 -15.22 -22.17 -15.08
C GLY A 270 -14.85 -23.66 -15.02
N TRP A 271 -14.32 -24.17 -13.91
CA TRP A 271 -13.86 -25.56 -13.80
C TRP A 271 -14.88 -26.55 -13.20
N VAL A 272 -16.16 -26.16 -13.10
CA VAL A 272 -17.21 -27.00 -12.46
C VAL A 272 -18.22 -27.63 -13.44
N GLN A 273 -18.14 -27.43 -14.77
CA GLN A 273 -19.16 -28.01 -15.67
C GLN A 273 -18.66 -28.53 -17.03
N GLN A 274 -17.68 -29.44 -17.06
CA GLN A 274 -17.52 -30.33 -18.23
C GLN A 274 -17.23 -31.77 -17.78
N GLY A 275 -18.29 -32.44 -17.36
CA GLY A 275 -18.33 -33.86 -17.06
C GLY A 275 -19.69 -34.44 -17.42
N GLU A 276 -20.09 -34.35 -18.69
CA GLU A 276 -21.24 -35.11 -19.21
C GLU A 276 -20.86 -35.89 -20.48
N VAL A 277 -20.77 -37.20 -20.27
CA VAL A 277 -21.16 -38.33 -21.14
C VAL A 277 -21.36 -38.06 -22.64
N LYS A 278 -20.62 -38.81 -23.48
CA LYS A 278 -21.17 -39.34 -24.73
C LYS A 278 -20.95 -40.84 -24.81
N VAL A 279 -22.08 -41.56 -24.76
CA VAL A 279 -22.25 -42.93 -25.23
C VAL A 279 -22.37 -42.88 -26.75
N SER A 280 -21.57 -43.68 -27.44
CA SER A 280 -21.88 -44.27 -28.75
C SER A 280 -20.95 -45.45 -28.99
#